data_AF-A0A3N5P0A3-F1
#
_entry.id   AF-A0A3N5P0A3-F1
#
_cell.length_a   1.000
_cell.length_b   1.000
_cell.length_c   1.000
_cell.angle_alpha   90.00
_cell.angle_beta   90.00
_cell.angle_gamma   90.00
#
_symmetry.space_group_name_H-M   'P 1'
#
loop_
_entity.id
_entity.type
_entity.pdbx_description
1 polymer ?
#
loop_
_entity_poly.entity_id
_entity_poly.type
_entity_poly.pdbx_seq_one_letter_code
_entity_poly.pdbx_strand_id
1 'polypeptide(L)'
;MGWPGGWSDASPSSRGDSNTPLASALGSDHLYLMEMDQALEEIRARTGLEQFEIVGLDACLMGHVEVLSALAPHARYAVVSQETEPALGWAYTSFLQALLQNPDADGAALSRLIVESYIEEDQRIVDDQARADFLRQGSPLGGLFGGFGQASPEQLVQQMSASSTLTAVDLAALPGLVDNLNELAFVLQGANQPAVARARTYALSFTSVFGRDVPPSYFDLGNLVQLFKEQIGDSQVAGAADGVLAALDQAVIAEKHGSKKAGATGISIYYPNSSLYGSAVTGPQSYTAIASRFADASLWDDFLAFHYTGRSFQRDTAELVVPEGRTVEAPGLGTIDVGAIELSSDTAAPGQPVLVSADITGENIGYVYLFVGFYDQAASSILVADRDYLESSDTREIDGVYYPVWPEGGDFRLEFEWEPVVFAISDGTESVVALFTPESYGRTFEEAVYTVDGLYTYADGGETRYARLYFSDGVLQHVFGFTGEGGTGSPREIVPQAGDRFTVLETWQDLDAQGNIEQVTTQEGGTLTFGDQMFAWQDLDAARGDYIVGFVVEDLDGKAYESYAAIRVE
;
A
#
# COMPACT_ATOMS: atom_id res chain seq x y z
N MET A 1 3.95 10.60 -8.22
CA MET A 1 3.12 11.70 -7.74
C MET A 1 3.26 11.69 -6.27
N GLY A 2 4.09 12.60 -5.74
CA GLY A 2 4.10 12.84 -4.32
C GLY A 2 2.66 13.12 -3.91
N TRP A 3 2.14 12.22 -3.07
CA TRP A 3 0.78 12.27 -2.57
C TRP A 3 0.55 13.67 -1.95
N PRO A 4 -0.57 14.38 -2.24
CA PRO A 4 -0.89 15.66 -1.59
C PRO A 4 -1.11 15.56 -0.07
N GLY A 5 -0.95 14.38 0.52
CA GLY A 5 -0.99 14.20 1.96
C GLY A 5 -2.40 14.16 2.54
N GLY A 6 -2.44 13.88 3.84
CA GLY A 6 -3.66 13.88 4.65
C GLY A 6 -4.28 15.26 4.91
N TRP A 7 -3.73 16.35 4.37
CA TRP A 7 -4.23 17.71 4.62
C TRP A 7 -5.28 18.10 3.60
N SER A 8 -6.51 17.69 3.88
CA SER A 8 -7.70 18.11 3.15
C SER A 8 -8.58 19.01 4.01
N ASP A 9 -9.16 20.04 3.41
CA ASP A 9 -10.28 20.80 4.00
C ASP A 9 -11.60 20.36 3.35
N ALA A 10 -12.47 19.75 4.16
CA ALA A 10 -13.80 19.33 3.75
C ALA A 10 -14.81 20.50 3.68
N SER A 11 -14.46 21.68 4.18
CA SER A 11 -15.30 22.89 4.19
C SER A 11 -14.48 24.16 3.90
N PRO A 12 -13.77 24.22 2.76
CA PRO A 12 -12.86 25.31 2.47
C PRO A 12 -13.62 26.62 2.24
N SER A 13 -13.12 27.72 2.81
CA SER A 13 -13.66 29.06 2.55
C SER A 13 -13.43 29.52 1.10
N SER A 14 -12.45 28.92 0.42
CA SER A 14 -12.09 29.09 -0.98
C SER A 14 -11.35 27.83 -1.43
N ARG A 15 -11.63 27.29 -2.61
CA ARG A 15 -10.80 26.21 -3.17
C ARG A 15 -9.46 26.77 -3.65
N GLY A 16 -8.37 26.03 -3.43
CA GLY A 16 -7.08 26.28 -4.07
C GLY A 16 -7.19 26.30 -5.60
N ASP A 17 -6.28 27.01 -6.28
CA ASP A 17 -6.28 27.20 -7.74
C ASP A 17 -5.50 26.07 -8.47
N SER A 18 -5.57 24.85 -7.94
CA SER A 18 -4.86 23.70 -8.48
C SER A 18 -5.63 23.12 -9.68
N ASN A 19 -5.29 23.55 -10.89
CA ASN A 19 -5.90 23.07 -12.15
C ASN A 19 -5.28 21.77 -12.67
N THR A 20 -5.18 20.74 -11.82
CA THR A 20 -4.71 19.40 -12.25
C THR A 20 -5.89 18.43 -12.41
N PRO A 21 -5.76 17.39 -13.27
CA PRO A 21 -6.77 16.35 -13.34
C PRO A 21 -7.03 15.65 -12.01
N LEU A 22 -5.97 15.39 -11.20
CA LEU A 22 -6.13 14.85 -9.85
C LEU A 22 -6.97 15.76 -8.96
N ALA A 23 -6.66 17.06 -8.91
CA ALA A 23 -7.40 17.99 -8.07
C ALA A 23 -8.88 18.08 -8.47
N SER A 24 -9.16 17.95 -9.77
CA SER A 24 -10.52 17.88 -10.30
C SER A 24 -11.24 16.58 -9.88
N ALA A 25 -10.50 15.47 -9.76
CA ALA A 25 -11.05 14.17 -9.39
C ALA A 25 -11.33 14.02 -7.89
N LEU A 26 -10.49 14.58 -7.02
CA LEU A 26 -10.63 14.45 -5.56
C LEU A 26 -11.78 15.30 -4.99
N GLY A 27 -12.12 16.44 -5.61
CA GLY A 27 -13.31 17.23 -5.28
C GLY A 27 -13.27 18.03 -3.95
N SER A 28 -12.43 17.64 -2.99
CA SER A 28 -12.05 18.39 -1.79
C SER A 28 -10.83 19.30 -2.04
N ASP A 29 -10.65 20.28 -1.16
CA ASP A 29 -9.45 21.13 -1.18
C ASP A 29 -8.32 20.41 -0.44
N HIS A 30 -7.16 20.27 -1.07
CA HIS A 30 -5.98 19.61 -0.51
C HIS A 30 -4.79 20.56 -0.59
N LEU A 31 -3.85 20.45 0.34
CA LEU A 31 -2.56 21.15 0.23
C LEU A 31 -1.60 20.35 -0.66
N TYR A 32 -1.50 20.69 -1.94
CA TYR A 32 -0.61 19.98 -2.87
C TYR A 32 0.86 20.38 -2.67
N LEU A 33 1.80 19.57 -3.19
CA LEU A 33 3.24 19.79 -2.97
C LEU A 33 3.76 21.13 -3.51
N MET A 34 3.32 21.55 -4.69
CA MET A 34 3.68 22.85 -5.24
C MET A 34 3.14 24.02 -4.40
N GLU A 35 2.00 23.85 -3.75
CA GLU A 35 1.42 24.86 -2.85
C GLU A 35 2.17 24.88 -1.51
N MET A 36 2.53 23.70 -0.97
CA MET A 36 3.37 23.59 0.22
C MET A 36 4.75 24.22 0.02
N ASP A 37 5.40 23.95 -1.11
CA ASP A 37 6.67 24.57 -1.51
C ASP A 37 6.55 26.10 -1.54
N GLN A 38 5.53 26.63 -2.24
CA GLN A 38 5.27 28.07 -2.32
C GLN A 38 4.98 28.69 -0.94
N ALA A 39 4.19 28.02 -0.10
CA ALA A 39 3.84 28.50 1.23
C ALA A 39 5.08 28.56 2.14
N LEU A 40 5.95 27.55 2.11
CA LEU A 40 7.19 27.53 2.89
C LEU A 40 8.18 28.61 2.41
N GLU A 41 8.26 28.85 1.10
CA GLU A 41 9.05 29.95 0.53
C GLU A 41 8.56 31.30 1.06
N GLU A 42 7.25 31.53 1.02
CA GLU A 42 6.64 32.76 1.50
C GLU A 42 6.86 32.97 3.01
N ILE A 43 6.74 31.92 3.82
CA ILE A 43 7.00 31.98 5.26
C ILE A 43 8.47 32.37 5.50
N ARG A 44 9.44 31.75 4.82
CA ARG A 44 10.86 32.10 4.93
C ARG A 44 11.13 33.55 4.54
N ALA A 45 10.57 34.01 3.42
CA ALA A 45 10.71 35.38 2.95
C ALA A 45 10.15 36.42 3.95
N ARG A 46 9.00 36.12 4.56
CA ARG A 46 8.35 37.03 5.54
C ARG A 46 9.03 37.03 6.90
N THR A 47 9.57 35.91 7.33
CA THR A 47 10.20 35.75 8.65
C THR A 47 11.70 36.08 8.65
N GLY A 48 12.34 36.05 7.47
CA GLY A 48 13.79 36.17 7.33
C GLY A 48 14.55 34.90 7.69
N LEU A 49 13.85 33.75 7.79
CA LEU A 49 14.48 32.45 8.01
C LEU A 49 15.21 32.00 6.74
N GLU A 50 16.47 31.61 6.90
CA GLU A 50 17.21 30.96 5.81
C GLU A 50 16.61 29.57 5.54
N GLN A 51 16.44 28.73 6.56
CA GLN A 51 15.72 27.45 6.48
C GLN A 51 15.07 27.19 7.84
N PHE A 52 14.00 26.40 7.87
CA PHE A 52 13.55 25.71 9.06
C PHE A 52 14.60 24.69 9.50
N GLU A 53 14.77 24.52 10.80
CA GLU A 53 15.67 23.47 11.29
C GLU A 53 15.09 22.08 10.96
N ILE A 54 13.80 21.88 11.25
CA ILE A 54 13.08 20.63 10.99
C ILE A 54 11.70 20.97 10.41
N VAL A 55 11.27 20.22 9.40
CA VAL A 55 9.86 20.10 9.01
C VAL A 55 9.42 18.66 9.23
N GLY A 56 8.52 18.47 10.19
CA GLY A 56 7.93 17.17 10.48
C GLY A 56 6.53 17.05 9.90
N LEU A 57 6.25 15.98 9.17
CA LEU A 57 4.96 15.67 8.60
C LEU A 57 4.38 14.43 9.31
N ASP A 58 3.69 14.66 10.43
CA ASP A 58 2.88 13.64 11.14
C ASP A 58 1.58 13.44 10.34
N ALA A 59 1.73 12.71 9.23
CA ALA A 59 0.74 12.45 8.21
C ALA A 59 1.15 11.23 7.37
N CYS A 60 0.16 10.39 7.04
CA CYS A 60 0.32 9.19 6.23
C CYS A 60 0.95 9.48 4.87
N LEU A 61 1.80 8.57 4.38
CA LEU A 61 2.31 8.55 3.00
C LEU A 61 2.99 9.87 2.60
N MET A 62 3.89 10.39 3.45
CA MET A 62 4.66 11.61 3.17
C MET A 62 6.15 11.32 2.92
N GLY A 63 6.60 10.09 3.14
CA GLY A 63 7.98 9.61 3.00
C GLY A 63 8.38 9.35 1.55
N HIS A 64 8.15 10.32 0.67
CA HIS A 64 8.46 10.22 -0.76
C HIS A 64 9.63 11.14 -1.15
N VAL A 65 10.46 10.71 -2.10
CA VAL A 65 11.54 11.55 -2.65
C VAL A 65 10.97 12.85 -3.28
N GLU A 66 9.75 12.79 -3.83
CA GLU A 66 9.07 13.97 -4.37
C GLU A 66 8.68 14.98 -3.29
N VAL A 67 8.19 14.51 -2.14
CA VAL A 67 7.85 15.34 -0.98
C VAL A 67 9.11 15.97 -0.41
N LEU A 68 10.15 15.16 -0.18
CA LEU A 68 11.42 15.62 0.36
C LEU A 68 12.06 16.67 -0.54
N SER A 69 11.92 16.53 -1.87
CA SER A 69 12.42 17.50 -2.84
C SER A 69 11.70 18.84 -2.73
N ALA A 70 10.38 18.84 -2.48
CA ALA A 70 9.61 20.05 -2.17
C ALA A 70 10.08 20.74 -0.87
N LEU A 71 10.50 19.97 0.13
CA LEU A 71 10.94 20.49 1.43
C LEU A 71 12.41 20.95 1.46
N ALA A 72 13.28 20.34 0.65
CA ALA A 72 14.74 20.55 0.71
C ALA A 72 15.22 22.01 0.66
N PRO A 73 14.64 22.91 -0.17
CA PRO A 73 15.04 24.31 -0.16
C PRO A 73 14.71 25.01 1.16
N HIS A 74 13.74 24.50 1.90
CA HIS A 74 13.11 25.19 3.02
C HIS A 74 13.54 24.70 4.38
N ALA A 75 14.02 23.46 4.52
CA ALA A 75 14.37 22.87 5.80
C ALA A 75 15.71 22.13 5.77
N ARG A 76 16.36 21.96 6.94
CA ARG A 76 17.58 21.14 7.06
C ARG A 76 17.27 19.66 7.22
N TYR A 77 16.26 19.33 8.03
CA TYR A 77 15.82 17.96 8.25
C TYR A 77 14.32 17.81 8.00
N ALA A 78 13.92 16.64 7.53
CA ALA A 78 12.52 16.24 7.44
C ALA A 78 12.27 15.00 8.30
N VAL A 79 11.07 14.88 8.87
CA VAL A 79 10.59 13.63 9.49
C VAL A 79 9.26 13.24 8.85
N VAL A 80 9.19 12.04 8.29
CA VAL A 80 8.12 11.58 7.38
C VAL A 80 7.89 10.07 7.49
N SER A 81 6.69 9.59 7.12
CA SER A 81 6.35 8.16 7.06
C SER A 81 6.06 7.71 5.62
N GLN A 82 6.61 6.56 5.21
CA GLN A 82 6.33 5.94 3.91
C GLN A 82 4.94 5.28 3.86
N GLU A 83 4.45 4.83 5.02
CA GLU A 83 3.16 4.15 5.20
C GLU A 83 2.15 5.04 5.95
N THR A 84 0.92 4.56 6.08
CA THR A 84 -0.05 5.07 7.05
C THR A 84 0.50 5.01 8.48
N GLU A 85 0.16 6.04 9.27
CA GLU A 85 0.60 6.17 10.66
C GLU A 85 -0.56 5.88 11.62
N PRO A 86 -0.29 5.30 12.82
CA PRO A 86 -1.32 5.14 13.83
C PRO A 86 -1.91 6.50 14.25
N ALA A 87 -3.20 6.53 14.60
CA ALA A 87 -3.90 7.70 15.14
C ALA A 87 -3.29 8.23 16.44
N LEU A 88 -2.36 7.48 17.04
CA LEU A 88 -1.49 7.96 18.10
C LEU A 88 -0.73 9.22 17.65
N GLY A 89 -0.20 9.24 16.43
CA GLY A 89 0.77 10.23 15.96
C GLY A 89 2.13 10.04 16.65
N TRP A 90 2.93 11.10 16.71
CA TRP A 90 4.28 11.02 17.28
C TRP A 90 4.30 11.11 18.82
N ALA A 91 5.40 10.66 19.43
CA ALA A 91 5.62 10.71 20.87
C ALA A 91 5.99 12.14 21.36
N TYR A 92 5.11 13.12 21.11
CA TYR A 92 5.33 14.55 21.37
C TYR A 92 5.86 14.85 22.77
N THR A 93 5.30 14.22 23.80
CA THR A 93 5.75 14.42 25.17
C THR A 93 7.22 14.06 25.35
N SER A 94 7.69 12.96 24.75
CA SER A 94 9.08 12.51 24.88
C SER A 94 10.05 13.50 24.25
N PHE A 95 9.97 13.70 22.93
CA PHE A 95 10.99 14.48 22.23
C PHE A 95 10.96 15.98 22.59
N LEU A 96 9.78 16.54 22.92
CA LEU A 96 9.70 17.92 23.42
C LEU A 96 10.27 18.04 24.83
N GLN A 97 10.11 17.03 25.69
CA GLN A 97 10.74 17.03 27.01
C GLN A 97 12.27 16.93 26.92
N ALA A 98 12.79 16.13 25.99
CA ALA A 98 14.22 16.08 25.72
C ALA A 98 14.75 17.43 25.21
N LEU A 99 14.01 18.12 24.34
CA LEU A 99 14.36 19.47 23.89
C LEU A 99 14.33 20.49 25.05
N LEU A 100 13.39 20.39 25.99
CA LEU A 100 13.38 21.24 27.20
C LEU A 100 14.59 20.98 28.10
N GLN A 101 15.07 19.74 28.19
CA GLN A 101 16.23 19.35 28.99
C GLN A 101 17.55 19.72 28.31
N ASN A 102 17.58 19.71 26.98
CA ASN A 102 18.72 20.10 26.17
C ASN A 102 18.29 21.05 25.03
N PRO A 103 18.07 22.35 25.33
CA PRO A 103 17.68 23.33 24.32
C PRO A 103 18.72 23.58 23.22
N ASP A 104 19.96 23.12 23.43
CA ASP A 104 21.06 23.21 22.48
C ASP A 104 21.14 21.99 21.54
N ALA A 105 20.19 21.05 21.62
CA ALA A 105 20.11 19.93 20.68
C ALA A 105 19.98 20.45 19.23
N ASP A 106 20.82 19.94 18.34
CA ASP A 106 20.73 20.29 16.92
C ASP A 106 19.54 19.59 16.24
N GLY A 107 19.18 20.06 15.04
CA GLY A 107 18.06 19.51 14.28
C GLY A 107 18.21 18.01 14.03
N ALA A 108 19.43 17.53 13.75
CA ALA A 108 19.66 16.11 13.48
C ALA A 108 19.36 15.25 14.72
N ALA A 109 19.86 15.65 15.88
CA ALA A 109 19.64 14.94 17.13
C ALA A 109 18.15 14.91 17.50
N LEU A 110 17.45 16.03 17.33
CA LEU A 110 16.02 16.09 17.59
C LEU A 110 15.21 15.26 16.59
N SER A 111 15.54 15.29 15.29
CA SER A 111 14.90 14.46 14.28
C SER A 111 15.10 12.96 14.52
N ARG A 112 16.31 12.52 14.91
CA ARG A 112 16.54 11.13 15.29
C ARG A 112 15.70 10.73 16.50
N LEU A 113 15.62 11.60 17.51
CA LEU A 113 14.82 11.33 18.70
C LEU A 113 13.33 11.17 18.38
N ILE A 114 12.78 11.96 17.44
CA ILE A 114 11.39 11.79 17.00
C ILE A 114 11.18 10.36 16.45
N VAL A 115 12.11 9.86 15.64
CA VAL A 115 12.05 8.51 15.07
C VAL A 115 12.24 7.42 16.13
N GLU A 116 13.25 7.56 16.98
CA GLU A 116 13.56 6.58 18.03
C GLU A 116 12.39 6.44 19.02
N SER A 117 11.84 7.57 19.47
CA SER A 117 10.73 7.61 20.43
C SER A 117 9.37 7.19 19.86
N TYR A 118 9.25 7.08 18.53
CA TYR A 118 7.98 6.85 17.85
C TYR A 118 7.28 5.58 18.36
N ILE A 119 6.03 5.75 18.81
CA ILE A 119 5.17 4.77 19.48
C ILE A 119 5.70 4.33 20.86
N GLU A 120 6.97 3.95 20.95
CA GLU A 120 7.61 3.37 22.14
C GLU A 120 7.56 4.26 23.38
N GLU A 121 7.75 5.57 23.21
CA GLU A 121 7.81 6.52 24.32
C GLU A 121 6.58 7.45 24.36
N ASP A 122 5.52 7.13 23.61
CA ASP A 122 4.30 7.91 23.68
C ASP A 122 3.71 7.83 25.09
N GLN A 123 3.23 8.97 25.60
CA GLN A 123 2.69 9.04 26.94
C GLN A 123 1.50 8.10 27.18
N ARG A 124 0.67 7.86 26.15
CA ARG A 124 -0.44 6.89 26.19
C ARG A 124 0.03 5.44 26.19
N ILE A 125 1.33 5.19 25.99
CA ILE A 125 1.95 3.88 26.09
C ILE A 125 2.70 3.75 27.41
N VAL A 126 3.57 4.69 27.76
CA VAL A 126 4.47 4.53 28.92
C VAL A 126 3.85 4.89 30.27
N ASP A 127 2.87 5.81 30.32
CA ASP A 127 2.20 6.19 31.58
C ASP A 127 1.01 5.27 31.86
N ASP A 128 0.99 4.62 33.02
CA ASP A 128 -0.04 3.64 33.38
C ASP A 128 -1.46 4.22 33.38
N GLN A 129 -1.62 5.47 33.83
CA GLN A 129 -2.93 6.11 33.90
C GLN A 129 -3.39 6.55 32.52
N ALA A 130 -2.52 7.19 31.73
CA ALA A 130 -2.82 7.59 30.37
C ALA A 130 -3.07 6.39 29.46
N ARG A 131 -2.29 5.31 29.60
CA ARG A 131 -2.53 4.03 28.91
C ARG A 131 -3.87 3.44 29.28
N ALA A 132 -4.17 3.39 30.57
CA ALA A 132 -5.46 2.90 31.01
C ALA A 132 -6.61 3.80 30.54
N ASP A 133 -6.44 5.13 30.46
CA ASP A 133 -7.45 6.06 29.93
C ASP A 133 -7.64 5.92 28.41
N PHE A 134 -6.54 5.75 27.66
CA PHE A 134 -6.54 5.48 26.22
C PHE A 134 -7.29 4.18 25.91
N LEU A 135 -7.04 3.11 26.68
CA LEU A 135 -7.74 1.83 26.54
C LEU A 135 -9.18 1.88 27.08
N ARG A 136 -9.50 2.72 28.08
CA ARG A 136 -10.83 2.82 28.70
C ARG A 136 -11.82 3.71 27.95
N GLN A 137 -11.42 4.42 26.90
CA GLN A 137 -12.31 5.34 26.17
C GLN A 137 -13.42 4.66 25.35
N GLY A 138 -13.69 3.37 25.56
CA GLY A 138 -14.67 2.58 24.81
C GLY A 138 -14.02 1.72 23.72
N SER A 139 -12.68 1.73 23.63
CA SER A 139 -11.96 1.03 22.57
C SER A 139 -11.93 -0.48 22.82
N PRO A 140 -12.40 -1.31 21.87
CA PRO A 140 -12.31 -2.76 21.98
C PRO A 140 -10.86 -3.28 21.97
N LEU A 141 -9.86 -2.43 21.63
CA LEU A 141 -8.42 -2.74 21.77
C LEU A 141 -8.04 -3.19 23.18
N GLY A 142 -8.72 -2.68 24.22
CA GLY A 142 -8.53 -3.15 25.60
C GLY A 142 -8.94 -4.61 25.82
N GLY A 143 -9.88 -5.13 25.01
CA GLY A 143 -10.33 -6.53 25.04
C GLY A 143 -9.31 -7.51 24.49
N LEU A 144 -8.44 -7.08 23.57
CA LEU A 144 -7.38 -7.90 22.97
C LEU A 144 -6.39 -8.43 24.02
N PHE A 145 -6.18 -7.68 25.10
CA PHE A 145 -5.19 -7.96 26.14
C PHE A 145 -5.81 -8.51 27.43
N GLY A 146 -6.98 -9.17 27.35
CA GLY A 146 -7.61 -9.81 28.51
C GLY A 146 -8.38 -8.86 29.44
N GLY A 147 -8.81 -7.70 28.94
CA GLY A 147 -9.65 -6.71 29.64
C GLY A 147 -8.93 -5.39 29.97
N PHE A 148 -9.71 -4.37 30.32
CA PHE A 148 -9.38 -2.92 30.45
C PHE A 148 -8.28 -2.51 31.47
N GLY A 149 -7.18 -3.27 31.60
CA GLY A 149 -6.06 -2.92 32.46
C GLY A 149 -4.83 -3.82 32.40
N GLN A 150 -4.64 -4.63 31.34
CA GLN A 150 -3.55 -5.63 31.29
C GLN A 150 -2.64 -5.58 30.07
N ALA A 151 -2.87 -4.70 29.09
CA ALA A 151 -1.92 -4.52 27.99
C ALA A 151 -0.61 -3.93 28.56
N SER A 152 0.46 -4.71 28.50
CA SER A 152 1.80 -4.19 28.78
C SER A 152 2.20 -3.18 27.70
N PRO A 153 3.04 -2.18 28.02
CA PRO A 153 3.59 -1.27 27.02
C PRO A 153 4.18 -2.03 25.82
N GLU A 154 4.92 -3.11 26.08
CA GLU A 154 5.57 -3.92 25.06
C GLU A 154 4.57 -4.54 24.08
N GLN A 155 3.44 -5.03 24.58
CA GLN A 155 2.37 -5.59 23.75
C GLN A 155 1.68 -4.53 22.89
N LEU A 156 1.42 -3.33 23.44
CA LEU A 156 0.82 -2.24 22.65
C LEU A 156 1.79 -1.74 21.59
N VAL A 157 3.07 -1.57 21.94
CA VAL A 157 4.11 -1.19 20.99
C VAL A 157 4.15 -2.21 19.86
N GLN A 158 4.27 -3.50 20.17
CA GLN A 158 4.35 -4.55 19.15
C GLN A 158 3.16 -4.52 18.18
N GLN A 159 1.94 -4.33 18.71
CA GLN A 159 0.73 -4.23 17.90
C GLN A 159 0.72 -2.98 17.02
N MET A 160 0.97 -1.80 17.61
CA MET A 160 0.85 -0.52 16.92
C MET A 160 2.02 -0.24 15.96
N SER A 161 3.20 -0.80 16.25
CA SER A 161 4.38 -0.58 15.42
C SER A 161 4.42 -1.51 14.22
N ALA A 162 3.67 -2.63 14.23
CA ALA A 162 3.80 -3.73 13.27
C ALA A 162 3.75 -3.30 11.80
N SER A 163 2.86 -2.37 11.45
CA SER A 163 2.70 -1.85 10.08
C SER A 163 3.16 -0.40 9.91
N SER A 164 3.84 0.16 10.91
CA SER A 164 4.27 1.57 10.90
C SER A 164 5.64 1.78 10.27
N THR A 165 5.89 2.99 9.77
CA THR A 165 7.22 3.45 9.33
C THR A 165 7.45 4.88 9.83
N LEU A 166 8.68 5.28 10.15
CA LEU A 166 9.03 6.68 10.36
C LEU A 166 10.51 6.91 10.07
N THR A 167 10.83 8.00 9.38
CA THR A 167 12.18 8.30 8.92
C THR A 167 12.54 9.76 9.10
N ALA A 168 13.77 10.01 9.54
CA ALA A 168 14.39 11.31 9.57
C ALA A 168 15.42 11.42 8.43
N VAL A 169 15.35 12.49 7.65
CA VAL A 169 16.17 12.71 6.45
C VAL A 169 16.94 14.03 6.57
N ASP A 170 18.24 14.01 6.28
CA ASP A 170 19.06 15.19 6.03
C ASP A 170 18.80 15.71 4.60
N LEU A 171 18.09 16.84 4.52
CA LEU A 171 17.69 17.43 3.24
C LEU A 171 18.88 18.05 2.49
N ALA A 172 20.01 18.31 3.15
CA ALA A 172 21.21 18.77 2.46
C ALA A 172 21.88 17.66 1.62
N ALA A 173 21.63 16.39 1.95
CA ALA A 173 22.09 15.23 1.18
C ALA A 173 21.17 14.88 0.00
N LEU A 174 19.93 15.38 0.00
CA LEU A 174 18.93 15.04 -1.00
C LEU A 174 19.34 15.35 -2.45
N PRO A 175 20.01 16.48 -2.78
CA PRO A 175 20.50 16.70 -4.14
C PRO A 175 21.42 15.58 -4.63
N GLY A 176 22.27 15.03 -3.75
CA GLY A 176 23.15 13.90 -4.09
C GLY A 176 22.37 12.60 -4.34
N LEU A 177 21.26 12.37 -3.61
CA LEU A 177 20.36 11.25 -3.87
C LEU A 177 19.66 11.41 -5.23
N VAL A 178 19.14 12.60 -5.54
CA VAL A 178 18.51 12.89 -6.84
C VAL A 178 19.50 12.76 -7.99
N ASP A 179 20.74 13.22 -7.85
CA ASP A 179 21.79 13.05 -8.86
C ASP A 179 22.08 11.58 -9.16
N ASN A 180 22.15 10.72 -8.13
CA ASN A 180 22.33 9.28 -8.33
C ASN A 180 21.08 8.62 -8.94
N LEU A 181 19.89 9.07 -8.55
CA LEU A 181 18.64 8.62 -9.15
C LEU A 181 18.57 8.99 -10.64
N ASN A 182 19.11 10.15 -11.03
CA ASN A 182 19.22 10.58 -12.42
C ASN A 182 20.15 9.67 -13.23
N GLU A 183 21.31 9.30 -12.67
CA GLU A 183 22.19 8.31 -13.32
C GLU A 183 21.48 6.96 -13.47
N LEU A 184 20.79 6.49 -12.43
CA LEU A 184 20.02 5.25 -12.49
C LEU A 184 18.93 5.31 -13.57
N ALA A 185 18.09 6.34 -13.56
CA ALA A 185 17.05 6.58 -14.56
C ALA A 185 17.63 6.54 -15.98
N PHE A 186 18.76 7.21 -16.21
CA PHE A 186 19.43 7.23 -17.50
C PHE A 186 19.95 5.86 -17.94
N VAL A 187 20.54 5.05 -17.05
CA VAL A 187 21.03 3.70 -17.42
C VAL A 187 19.88 2.71 -17.60
N LEU A 188 18.77 2.85 -16.85
CA LEU A 188 17.58 2.01 -17.00
C LEU A 188 16.95 2.13 -18.40
N GLN A 189 17.13 3.24 -19.10
CA GLN A 189 16.73 3.39 -20.50
C GLN A 189 17.36 2.32 -21.42
N GLY A 190 18.60 1.89 -21.11
CA GLY A 190 19.31 0.86 -21.87
C GLY A 190 19.00 -0.57 -21.41
N ALA A 191 18.21 -0.75 -20.35
CA ALA A 191 17.93 -2.04 -19.74
C ALA A 191 16.77 -2.78 -20.42
N ASN A 192 16.62 -4.06 -20.07
CA ASN A 192 15.46 -4.87 -20.44
C ASN A 192 14.19 -4.37 -19.72
N GLN A 193 13.30 -3.67 -20.42
CA GLN A 193 12.14 -3.02 -19.79
C GLN A 193 11.15 -3.99 -19.11
N PRO A 194 10.87 -5.20 -19.64
CA PRO A 194 10.19 -6.25 -18.88
C PRO A 194 10.83 -6.59 -17.52
N ALA A 195 12.16 -6.64 -17.42
CA ALA A 195 12.85 -6.88 -16.15
C ALA A 195 12.75 -5.68 -15.19
N VAL A 196 12.69 -4.46 -15.73
CA VAL A 196 12.39 -3.25 -14.95
C VAL A 196 10.96 -3.30 -14.39
N ALA A 197 9.98 -3.67 -15.22
CA ALA A 197 8.59 -3.85 -14.77
C ALA A 197 8.50 -4.96 -13.70
N ARG A 198 9.28 -6.04 -13.84
CA ARG A 198 9.37 -7.10 -12.83
C ARG A 198 9.86 -6.60 -11.48
N ALA A 199 10.92 -5.79 -11.47
CA ALA A 199 11.41 -5.19 -10.25
C ALA A 199 10.34 -4.31 -9.57
N ARG A 200 9.55 -3.57 -10.35
CA ARG A 200 8.39 -2.83 -9.82
C ARG A 200 7.36 -3.76 -9.17
N THR A 201 6.97 -4.85 -9.85
CA THR A 201 5.93 -5.78 -9.36
C THR A 201 6.26 -6.42 -8.01
N TYR A 202 7.55 -6.63 -7.74
CA TYR A 202 8.03 -7.29 -6.52
C TYR A 202 8.53 -6.34 -5.45
N ALA A 203 8.59 -5.03 -5.73
CA ALA A 203 9.04 -4.05 -4.76
C ALA A 203 8.02 -3.87 -3.64
N LEU A 204 8.53 -3.62 -2.42
CA LEU A 204 7.70 -3.26 -1.28
C LEU A 204 6.84 -2.05 -1.62
N SER A 205 5.52 -2.24 -1.64
CA SER A 205 4.56 -1.17 -1.90
C SER A 205 3.86 -0.70 -0.63
N PHE A 206 3.39 0.54 -0.65
CA PHE A 206 2.61 1.14 0.43
C PHE A 206 1.15 1.34 0.04
N THR A 207 0.28 1.64 1.02
CA THR A 207 -1.17 1.78 0.85
C THR A 207 -1.56 2.58 -0.41
N SER A 208 -2.43 1.99 -1.23
CA SER A 208 -3.05 2.69 -2.37
C SER A 208 -4.16 3.63 -1.89
N VAL A 209 -4.14 4.86 -2.39
CA VAL A 209 -5.08 5.95 -2.06
C VAL A 209 -5.95 6.35 -3.25
N PHE A 210 -5.81 5.64 -4.37
CA PHE A 210 -6.55 5.87 -5.61
C PHE A 210 -7.77 4.96 -5.76
N GLY A 211 -8.11 4.22 -4.71
CA GLY A 211 -9.21 3.26 -4.69
C GLY A 211 -8.72 1.84 -4.49
N ARG A 212 -9.60 0.99 -3.98
CA ARG A 212 -9.28 -0.41 -3.64
C ARG A 212 -8.90 -1.27 -4.85
N ASP A 213 -9.47 -0.95 -6.01
CA ASP A 213 -9.25 -1.66 -7.27
C ASP A 213 -8.06 -1.09 -8.06
N VAL A 214 -7.34 -0.13 -7.47
CA VAL A 214 -6.17 0.52 -8.07
C VAL A 214 -4.90 -0.05 -7.44
N PRO A 215 -4.00 -0.64 -8.25
CA PRO A 215 -2.77 -1.22 -7.72
C PRO A 215 -1.90 -0.14 -7.05
N PRO A 216 -1.13 -0.52 -6.01
CA PRO A 216 -0.15 0.38 -5.41
C PRO A 216 0.81 0.98 -6.45
N SER A 217 1.20 2.22 -6.19
CA SER A 217 2.10 2.98 -7.06
C SER A 217 3.21 3.70 -6.28
N TYR A 218 3.27 3.51 -4.97
CA TYR A 218 4.34 3.99 -4.10
C TYR A 218 5.17 2.81 -3.65
N PHE A 219 6.45 2.84 -3.98
CA PHE A 219 7.38 1.75 -3.70
C PHE A 219 8.56 2.24 -2.88
N ASP A 220 9.05 1.41 -1.98
CA ASP A 220 10.28 1.68 -1.26
C ASP A 220 11.45 1.83 -2.25
N LEU A 221 12.17 2.95 -2.17
CA LEU A 221 13.21 3.29 -3.14
C LEU A 221 14.40 2.33 -3.02
N GLY A 222 14.84 2.01 -1.79
CA GLY A 222 15.96 1.11 -1.57
C GLY A 222 15.66 -0.31 -2.06
N ASN A 223 14.52 -0.87 -1.66
CA ASN A 223 14.08 -2.20 -2.08
C ASN A 223 13.88 -2.29 -3.61
N LEU A 224 13.24 -1.30 -4.22
CA LEU A 224 13.08 -1.23 -5.68
C LEU A 224 14.44 -1.21 -6.41
N VAL A 225 15.40 -0.44 -5.90
CA VAL A 225 16.75 -0.32 -6.49
C VAL A 225 17.53 -1.62 -6.36
N GLN A 226 17.39 -2.34 -5.24
CA GLN A 226 17.97 -3.67 -5.09
C GLN A 226 17.34 -4.67 -6.06
N LEU A 227 16.03 -4.61 -6.26
CA LEU A 227 15.34 -5.43 -7.26
C LEU A 227 15.79 -5.09 -8.68
N PHE A 228 16.05 -3.83 -9.04
CA PHE A 228 16.66 -3.52 -10.33
C PHE A 228 18.02 -4.21 -10.50
N LYS A 229 18.84 -4.22 -9.45
CA LYS A 229 20.16 -4.88 -9.48
C LYS A 229 20.06 -6.40 -9.67
N GLU A 230 19.16 -7.07 -8.96
CA GLU A 230 18.95 -8.53 -9.05
C GLU A 230 18.25 -8.94 -10.35
N GLN A 231 17.15 -8.27 -10.71
CA GLN A 231 16.27 -8.72 -11.80
C GLN A 231 16.82 -8.41 -13.20
N ILE A 232 17.60 -7.35 -13.35
CA ILE A 232 18.07 -6.89 -14.67
C ILE A 232 19.40 -7.56 -15.05
N GLY A 233 20.28 -7.82 -14.07
CA GLY A 233 21.58 -8.47 -14.32
C GLY A 233 22.56 -7.66 -15.17
N ASP A 234 22.36 -6.34 -15.31
CA ASP A 234 23.25 -5.43 -16.04
C ASP A 234 24.24 -4.71 -15.11
N SER A 235 25.52 -4.71 -15.47
CA SER A 235 26.58 -4.14 -14.61
C SER A 235 26.54 -2.60 -14.48
N GLN A 236 26.03 -1.88 -15.49
CA GLN A 236 25.85 -0.43 -15.42
C GLN A 236 24.68 -0.09 -14.51
N VAL A 237 23.58 -0.84 -14.62
CA VAL A 237 22.44 -0.73 -13.71
C VAL A 237 22.87 -1.05 -12.27
N ALA A 238 23.61 -2.13 -12.05
CA ALA A 238 24.12 -2.48 -10.72
C ALA A 238 25.01 -1.38 -10.12
N GLY A 239 25.89 -0.77 -10.92
CA GLY A 239 26.74 0.32 -10.46
C GLY A 239 25.97 1.61 -10.13
N ALA A 240 24.95 1.95 -10.92
CA ALA A 240 24.08 3.10 -10.64
C ALA A 240 23.18 2.84 -9.43
N ALA A 241 22.67 1.62 -9.28
CA ALA A 241 21.90 1.18 -8.12
C ALA A 241 22.72 1.30 -6.83
N ASP A 242 23.99 0.86 -6.83
CA ASP A 242 24.89 1.02 -5.68
C ASP A 242 25.10 2.50 -5.31
N GLY A 243 25.13 3.40 -6.30
CA GLY A 243 25.19 4.85 -6.09
C GLY A 243 23.94 5.40 -5.40
N VAL A 244 22.75 4.97 -5.83
CA VAL A 244 21.48 5.37 -5.19
C VAL A 244 21.40 4.86 -3.76
N LEU A 245 21.73 3.59 -3.52
CA LEU A 245 21.71 3.00 -2.17
C LEU A 245 22.69 3.73 -1.23
N ALA A 246 23.91 4.03 -1.68
CA ALA A 246 24.87 4.78 -0.88
C ALA A 246 24.41 6.23 -0.58
N ALA A 247 23.75 6.88 -1.53
CA ALA A 247 23.21 8.23 -1.33
C ALA A 247 21.97 8.22 -0.42
N LEU A 248 21.15 7.16 -0.48
CA LEU A 248 20.02 6.94 0.41
C LEU A 248 20.50 6.76 1.85
N ASP A 249 21.50 5.90 2.08
CA ASP A 249 22.15 5.70 3.39
C ASP A 249 22.74 7.00 3.95
N GLN A 250 23.21 7.91 3.09
CA GLN A 250 23.72 9.20 3.51
C GLN A 250 22.59 10.18 3.89
N ALA A 251 21.47 10.16 3.16
CA ALA A 251 20.36 11.07 3.39
C ALA A 251 19.52 10.65 4.60
N VAL A 252 19.30 9.35 4.82
CA VAL A 252 18.51 8.83 5.93
C VAL A 252 19.34 8.81 7.21
N ILE A 253 18.99 9.65 8.18
CA ILE A 253 19.76 9.80 9.43
C ILE A 253 19.20 8.98 10.61
N ALA A 254 17.94 8.55 10.50
CA ALA A 254 17.30 7.52 11.31
C ALA A 254 16.09 6.97 10.55
N GLU A 255 15.83 5.67 10.70
CA GLU A 255 14.73 4.94 10.08
C GLU A 255 14.20 3.94 11.10
N LYS A 256 12.88 3.73 11.08
CA LYS A 256 12.18 2.76 11.92
C LYS A 256 11.00 2.21 11.14
N HIS A 257 10.87 0.89 11.11
CA HIS A 257 9.70 0.21 10.56
C HIS A 257 9.27 -1.00 11.40
N GLY A 258 8.00 -1.37 11.25
CA GLY A 258 7.44 -2.58 11.83
C GLY A 258 7.72 -3.85 11.01
N SER A 259 7.52 -5.01 11.64
CA SER A 259 7.74 -6.32 11.03
C SER A 259 6.93 -6.58 9.76
N LYS A 260 5.76 -5.93 9.60
CA LYS A 260 4.87 -6.05 8.42
C LYS A 260 5.28 -5.10 7.28
N LYS A 261 6.28 -4.24 7.51
CA LYS A 261 6.90 -3.37 6.51
C LYS A 261 8.41 -3.64 6.42
N ALA A 262 8.83 -4.89 6.67
CA ALA A 262 10.21 -5.30 6.45
C ALA A 262 10.59 -5.03 4.99
N GLY A 263 11.76 -4.41 4.81
CA GLY A 263 12.25 -3.95 3.51
C GLY A 263 12.06 -2.44 3.29
N ALA A 264 11.42 -1.74 4.23
CA ALA A 264 11.39 -0.29 4.22
C ALA A 264 12.79 0.29 4.49
N THR A 265 13.16 1.30 3.70
CA THR A 265 14.45 2.00 3.75
C THR A 265 14.28 3.50 4.03
N GLY A 266 13.05 3.94 4.27
CA GLY A 266 12.70 5.26 4.77
C GLY A 266 12.31 6.29 3.71
N ILE A 267 12.58 6.04 2.43
CA ILE A 267 12.16 6.90 1.32
C ILE A 267 11.53 6.04 0.23
N SER A 268 10.35 6.45 -0.23
CA SER A 268 9.64 5.83 -1.33
C SER A 268 9.65 6.71 -2.59
N ILE A 269 9.26 6.13 -3.71
CA ILE A 269 9.14 6.79 -5.00
C ILE A 269 7.87 6.34 -5.71
N TYR A 270 7.27 7.24 -6.49
CA TYR A 270 6.14 6.86 -7.34
C TYR A 270 6.55 6.14 -8.60
N TYR A 271 5.99 4.95 -8.82
CA TYR A 271 6.13 4.18 -10.05
C TYR A 271 4.78 3.55 -10.44
N PRO A 272 3.97 4.21 -11.31
CA PRO A 272 2.69 3.65 -11.76
C PRO A 272 2.92 2.44 -12.68
N ASN A 273 1.92 1.57 -12.87
CA ASN A 273 1.88 0.66 -14.03
C ASN A 273 1.40 1.41 -15.30
N SER A 274 1.29 0.72 -16.44
CA SER A 274 0.91 1.38 -17.70
C SER A 274 -0.47 2.03 -17.66
N SER A 275 -1.45 1.37 -17.01
CA SER A 275 -2.81 1.88 -16.85
C SER A 275 -2.83 3.19 -16.07
N LEU A 276 -2.14 3.23 -14.92
CA LEU A 276 -2.05 4.43 -14.09
C LEU A 276 -1.24 5.54 -14.76
N TYR A 277 -0.20 5.18 -15.53
CA TYR A 277 0.58 6.16 -16.29
C TYR A 277 -0.25 6.80 -17.42
N GLY A 278 -1.10 6.02 -18.08
CA GLY A 278 -1.97 6.51 -19.16
C GLY A 278 -3.16 7.36 -18.71
N SER A 279 -3.49 7.33 -17.42
CA SER A 279 -4.56 8.14 -16.84
C SER A 279 -4.15 9.59 -16.67
N ALA A 280 -5.03 10.55 -16.99
CA ALA A 280 -4.77 11.96 -16.71
C ALA A 280 -4.65 12.26 -15.20
N VAL A 281 -5.36 11.49 -14.37
CA VAL A 281 -5.45 11.68 -12.90
C VAL A 281 -4.16 11.27 -12.20
N THR A 282 -3.60 10.12 -12.56
CA THR A 282 -2.42 9.56 -11.89
C THR A 282 -1.15 9.72 -12.72
N GLY A 283 -1.28 9.87 -14.03
CA GLY A 283 -0.18 9.96 -14.97
C GLY A 283 0.51 11.34 -15.04
N PRO A 284 1.27 11.58 -16.13
CA PRO A 284 2.23 12.69 -16.21
C PRO A 284 1.60 14.08 -16.08
N GLN A 285 0.35 14.27 -16.51
CA GLN A 285 -0.36 15.56 -16.45
C GLN A 285 -0.55 16.04 -15.00
N SER A 286 -0.87 15.11 -14.09
CA SER A 286 -1.00 15.44 -12.67
C SER A 286 0.36 15.34 -11.98
N TYR A 287 1.17 14.34 -12.33
CA TYR A 287 2.44 14.09 -11.66
C TYR A 287 3.42 15.25 -11.78
N THR A 288 3.72 15.70 -12.99
CA THR A 288 4.71 16.76 -13.24
C THR A 288 4.24 18.13 -12.76
N ALA A 289 2.91 18.34 -12.70
CA ALA A 289 2.35 19.56 -12.14
C ALA A 289 2.45 19.60 -10.60
N ILE A 290 2.12 18.49 -9.92
CA ILE A 290 2.11 18.41 -8.45
C ILE A 290 3.52 18.33 -7.90
N ALA A 291 4.35 17.42 -8.42
CA ALA A 291 5.72 17.20 -8.00
C ALA A 291 6.72 18.00 -8.84
N SER A 292 6.34 19.21 -9.27
CA SER A 292 7.08 20.01 -10.27
C SER A 292 8.54 20.23 -9.91
N ARG A 293 8.85 20.58 -8.65
CA ARG A 293 10.24 20.75 -8.20
C ARG A 293 11.08 19.49 -8.36
N PHE A 294 10.52 18.32 -8.08
CA PHE A 294 11.23 17.05 -8.26
C PHE A 294 11.40 16.74 -9.74
N ALA A 295 10.33 16.84 -10.53
CA ALA A 295 10.38 16.61 -11.98
C ALA A 295 11.34 17.59 -12.70
N ASP A 296 11.45 18.84 -12.24
CA ASP A 296 12.41 19.83 -12.77
C ASP A 296 13.88 19.51 -12.45
N ALA A 297 14.14 18.65 -11.45
CA ALA A 297 15.49 18.30 -10.98
C ALA A 297 15.87 16.84 -11.24
N SER A 298 14.90 16.03 -11.68
CA SER A 298 15.00 14.58 -11.79
C SER A 298 14.84 14.14 -13.23
N LEU A 299 15.39 12.98 -13.58
CA LEU A 299 15.12 12.27 -14.84
C LEU A 299 14.08 11.17 -14.66
N TRP A 300 13.41 11.10 -13.50
CA TRP A 300 12.46 10.03 -13.22
C TRP A 300 11.20 10.13 -14.10
N ASP A 301 10.65 11.32 -14.34
CA ASP A 301 9.53 11.50 -15.27
C ASP A 301 9.94 11.28 -16.73
N ASP A 302 11.16 11.66 -17.12
CA ASP A 302 11.75 11.27 -18.41
C ASP A 302 11.86 9.75 -18.54
N PHE A 303 12.33 9.06 -17.51
CA PHE A 303 12.41 7.60 -17.48
C PHE A 303 11.03 6.96 -17.57
N LEU A 304 10.03 7.43 -16.81
CA LEU A 304 8.66 6.93 -16.94
C LEU A 304 8.11 7.16 -18.36
N ALA A 305 8.38 8.32 -18.96
CA ALA A 305 8.00 8.60 -20.35
C ALA A 305 8.73 7.70 -21.35
N PHE A 306 10.00 7.36 -21.13
CA PHE A 306 10.70 6.37 -21.93
C PHE A 306 10.06 4.99 -21.77
N HIS A 307 9.94 4.51 -20.53
CA HIS A 307 9.45 3.18 -20.18
C HIS A 307 8.08 2.92 -20.79
N TYR A 308 7.20 3.93 -20.81
CA TYR A 308 5.83 3.79 -21.30
C TYR A 308 5.59 4.31 -22.72
N THR A 309 6.53 5.00 -23.38
CA THR A 309 6.27 5.56 -24.74
C THR A 309 7.45 5.46 -25.71
N GLY A 310 8.56 4.86 -25.28
CA GLY A 310 9.81 4.80 -26.03
C GLY A 310 10.44 6.16 -26.32
N ARG A 311 10.03 7.24 -25.63
CA ARG A 311 10.63 8.58 -25.79
C ARG A 311 12.00 8.60 -25.12
N SER A 312 13.07 8.49 -25.91
CA SER A 312 14.43 8.59 -25.39
C SER A 312 14.73 9.98 -24.82
N PHE A 313 15.60 10.05 -23.82
CA PHE A 313 16.04 11.28 -23.16
C PHE A 313 17.56 11.31 -22.99
N GLN A 314 18.10 12.51 -22.75
CA GLN A 314 19.53 12.72 -22.52
C GLN A 314 19.80 12.89 -21.03
N ARG A 315 21.04 12.60 -20.63
CA ARG A 315 21.50 12.67 -19.24
C ARG A 315 21.31 14.03 -18.58
N ASP A 316 21.33 15.11 -19.36
CA ASP A 316 21.28 16.49 -18.84
C ASP A 316 19.94 17.19 -19.14
N THR A 317 18.90 16.45 -19.56
CA THR A 317 17.57 17.01 -19.85
C THR A 317 16.67 16.81 -18.64
N ALA A 318 16.75 17.72 -17.65
CA ALA A 318 15.75 17.81 -16.60
C ALA A 318 14.70 18.86 -17.02
N GLU A 319 13.65 18.42 -17.71
CA GLU A 319 12.53 19.25 -18.16
C GLU A 319 11.23 18.47 -17.92
N LEU A 320 10.16 19.12 -17.45
CA LEU A 320 8.87 18.47 -17.21
C LEU A 320 8.35 17.73 -18.45
N VAL A 321 8.10 16.42 -18.32
CA VAL A 321 7.64 15.57 -19.43
C VAL A 321 6.17 15.20 -19.34
N VAL A 322 5.40 15.64 -20.33
CA VAL A 322 4.05 15.12 -20.63
C VAL A 322 4.04 14.64 -22.09
N PRO A 323 4.10 13.32 -22.36
CA PRO A 323 4.25 12.78 -23.72
C PRO A 323 2.92 12.81 -24.49
N GLU A 324 2.47 13.99 -24.90
CA GLU A 324 1.24 14.16 -25.68
C GLU A 324 1.27 13.42 -27.03
N GLY A 325 0.15 12.77 -27.37
CA GLY A 325 -0.05 12.13 -28.68
C GLY A 325 0.74 10.83 -28.90
N ARG A 326 1.37 10.27 -27.86
CA ARG A 326 1.98 8.94 -27.90
C ARG A 326 1.07 7.88 -27.31
N THR A 327 1.17 6.66 -27.84
CA THR A 327 0.54 5.48 -27.26
C THR A 327 1.34 5.04 -26.05
N VAL A 328 0.63 4.75 -24.96
CA VAL A 328 1.22 4.12 -23.78
C VAL A 328 1.42 2.64 -24.07
N GLU A 329 2.65 2.18 -23.92
CA GLU A 329 3.07 0.78 -23.95
C GLU A 329 2.98 0.19 -22.53
N ALA A 330 2.97 -1.14 -22.44
CA ALA A 330 2.91 -1.86 -21.18
C ALA A 330 4.12 -2.83 -21.09
N PRO A 331 5.28 -2.38 -20.61
CA PRO A 331 6.49 -3.21 -20.59
C PRO A 331 6.38 -4.49 -19.78
N GLY A 332 5.48 -4.51 -18.78
CA GLY A 332 5.17 -5.70 -17.98
C GLY A 332 4.09 -6.62 -18.56
N LEU A 333 3.49 -6.27 -19.71
CA LEU A 333 2.40 -7.05 -20.28
C LEU A 333 2.89 -8.45 -20.68
N GLY A 334 2.18 -9.46 -20.22
CA GLY A 334 2.42 -10.86 -20.56
C GLY A 334 1.66 -11.30 -21.80
N THR A 335 2.07 -12.44 -22.35
CA THR A 335 1.22 -13.25 -23.25
C THR A 335 1.08 -14.60 -22.57
N ILE A 336 0.03 -14.72 -21.75
CA ILE A 336 -0.17 -15.85 -20.85
C ILE A 336 -1.41 -16.62 -21.33
N ASP A 337 -1.28 -17.95 -21.37
CA ASP A 337 -2.37 -18.89 -21.57
C ASP A 337 -2.51 -19.74 -20.31
N VAL A 338 -3.73 -19.79 -19.77
CA VAL A 338 -4.09 -20.63 -18.64
C VAL A 338 -4.99 -21.74 -19.17
N GLY A 339 -4.49 -22.97 -19.13
CA GLY A 339 -5.22 -24.14 -19.58
C GLY A 339 -6.52 -24.36 -18.81
N ALA A 340 -7.38 -25.23 -19.33
CA ALA A 340 -8.61 -25.59 -18.65
C ALA A 340 -8.31 -26.20 -17.27
N ILE A 341 -9.06 -25.76 -16.25
CA ILE A 341 -8.95 -26.33 -14.90
C ILE A 341 -9.34 -27.82 -14.93
N GLU A 342 -8.47 -28.66 -14.38
CA GLU A 342 -8.70 -30.06 -14.10
C GLU A 342 -8.88 -30.25 -12.59
N LEU A 343 -10.02 -30.87 -12.22
CA LEU A 343 -10.36 -31.19 -10.83
C LEU A 343 -10.23 -32.70 -10.58
N SER A 344 -9.65 -33.09 -9.44
CA SER A 344 -9.62 -34.51 -9.04
C SER A 344 -11.00 -35.09 -8.69
N SER A 345 -11.97 -34.22 -8.38
CA SER A 345 -13.37 -34.53 -8.05
C SER A 345 -14.27 -33.36 -8.45
N ASP A 346 -15.51 -33.63 -8.82
CA ASP A 346 -16.54 -32.59 -9.06
C ASP A 346 -17.24 -32.15 -7.77
N THR A 347 -16.86 -32.76 -6.64
CA THR A 347 -17.43 -32.54 -5.32
C THR A 347 -16.33 -32.35 -4.28
N ALA A 348 -16.45 -31.32 -3.45
CA ALA A 348 -15.66 -31.06 -2.26
C ALA A 348 -16.53 -31.12 -1.00
N ALA A 349 -15.97 -31.54 0.12
CA ALA A 349 -16.64 -31.52 1.43
C ALA A 349 -15.58 -31.33 2.54
N PRO A 350 -15.97 -30.91 3.75
CA PRO A 350 -15.03 -30.78 4.86
C PRO A 350 -14.22 -32.07 5.13
N GLY A 351 -12.89 -31.96 5.09
CA GLY A 351 -11.93 -33.06 5.19
C GLY A 351 -11.80 -33.91 3.93
N GLN A 352 -12.33 -33.45 2.80
CA GLN A 352 -12.25 -34.07 1.46
C GLN A 352 -11.88 -33.00 0.42
N PRO A 353 -10.62 -32.53 0.43
CA PRO A 353 -10.19 -31.49 -0.49
C PRO A 353 -10.10 -32.00 -1.92
N VAL A 354 -10.08 -31.06 -2.87
CA VAL A 354 -9.99 -31.32 -4.30
C VAL A 354 -8.72 -30.71 -4.87
N LEU A 355 -7.96 -31.51 -5.61
CA LEU A 355 -6.82 -31.02 -6.37
C LEU A 355 -7.31 -30.23 -7.58
N VAL A 356 -7.03 -28.93 -7.58
CA VAL A 356 -7.23 -28.00 -8.69
C VAL A 356 -5.91 -27.91 -9.46
N SER A 357 -5.94 -28.11 -10.77
CA SER A 357 -4.71 -28.06 -11.57
C SER A 357 -4.92 -27.48 -12.97
N ALA A 358 -3.88 -26.86 -13.52
CA ALA A 358 -3.88 -26.31 -14.87
C ALA A 358 -2.46 -26.22 -15.43
N ASP A 359 -2.32 -26.38 -16.74
CA ASP A 359 -1.09 -26.04 -17.44
C ASP A 359 -1.07 -24.53 -17.74
N ILE A 360 0.01 -23.84 -17.36
CA ILE A 360 0.20 -22.41 -17.58
C ILE A 360 1.40 -22.23 -18.51
N THR A 361 1.24 -21.35 -19.51
CA THR A 361 2.29 -21.02 -20.47
C THR A 361 2.36 -19.52 -20.67
N GLY A 362 3.57 -18.97 -20.82
CA GLY A 362 3.75 -17.54 -21.10
C GLY A 362 5.03 -16.93 -20.56
N GLU A 363 5.09 -15.61 -20.67
CA GLU A 363 6.16 -14.76 -20.15
C GLU A 363 5.55 -13.62 -19.32
N ASN A 364 6.40 -12.97 -18.49
CA ASN A 364 6.00 -11.88 -17.60
C ASN A 364 4.90 -12.26 -16.60
N ILE A 365 4.93 -13.48 -16.08
CA ILE A 365 4.06 -13.90 -14.98
C ILE A 365 4.55 -13.22 -13.69
N GLY A 366 3.70 -12.41 -13.06
CA GLY A 366 3.97 -11.75 -11.79
C GLY A 366 3.55 -12.61 -10.63
N TYR A 367 2.23 -12.69 -10.40
CA TYR A 367 1.63 -13.45 -9.32
C TYR A 367 0.57 -14.41 -9.85
N VAL A 368 0.35 -15.51 -9.14
CA VAL A 368 -0.78 -16.40 -9.39
C VAL A 368 -1.62 -16.44 -8.12
N TYR A 369 -2.93 -16.36 -8.28
CA TYR A 369 -3.89 -16.41 -7.18
C TYR A 369 -4.81 -17.61 -7.33
N LEU A 370 -5.19 -18.20 -6.20
CA LEU A 370 -6.40 -19.00 -6.09
C LEU A 370 -7.61 -18.06 -6.25
N PHE A 371 -8.65 -18.53 -6.92
CA PHE A 371 -9.96 -17.89 -6.90
C PHE A 371 -11.01 -18.90 -6.45
N VAL A 372 -11.86 -18.50 -5.52
CA VAL A 372 -13.05 -19.24 -5.09
C VAL A 372 -14.23 -18.29 -5.09
N GLY A 373 -15.31 -18.67 -5.74
CA GLY A 373 -16.56 -17.92 -5.73
C GLY A 373 -17.77 -18.79 -5.49
N PHE A 374 -18.69 -18.35 -4.65
CA PHE A 374 -20.00 -18.99 -4.48
C PHE A 374 -20.92 -18.58 -5.64
N TYR A 375 -21.47 -19.56 -6.36
CA TYR A 375 -22.33 -19.31 -7.51
C TYR A 375 -23.81 -19.30 -7.13
N ASP A 376 -24.43 -18.12 -7.13
CA ASP A 376 -25.87 -17.98 -7.03
C ASP A 376 -26.53 -18.17 -8.39
N GLN A 377 -27.07 -19.37 -8.60
CA GLN A 377 -27.80 -19.74 -9.82
C GLN A 377 -29.06 -18.89 -10.07
N ALA A 378 -29.70 -18.36 -9.02
CA ALA A 378 -30.95 -17.61 -9.17
C ALA A 378 -30.68 -16.17 -9.65
N ALA A 379 -29.59 -15.57 -9.17
CA ALA A 379 -29.12 -14.26 -9.60
C ALA A 379 -28.26 -14.33 -10.88
N SER A 380 -27.71 -15.51 -11.22
CA SER A 380 -26.64 -15.66 -12.22
C SER A 380 -25.41 -14.83 -11.86
N SER A 381 -24.99 -14.90 -10.59
CA SER A 381 -23.89 -14.09 -10.06
C SER A 381 -22.94 -14.93 -9.22
N ILE A 382 -21.66 -14.55 -9.21
CA ILE A 382 -20.61 -15.18 -8.40
C ILE A 382 -20.23 -14.21 -7.27
N LEU A 383 -20.42 -14.62 -6.03
CA LEU A 383 -19.83 -13.94 -4.87
C LEU A 383 -18.37 -14.37 -4.77
N VAL A 384 -17.43 -13.44 -4.87
CA VAL A 384 -16.01 -13.73 -4.66
C VAL A 384 -15.79 -14.02 -3.17
N ALA A 385 -15.50 -15.28 -2.86
CA ALA A 385 -15.44 -15.80 -1.49
C ALA A 385 -14.00 -15.91 -0.97
N ASP A 386 -13.05 -16.21 -1.85
CA ASP A 386 -11.63 -16.26 -1.51
C ASP A 386 -10.77 -15.87 -2.71
N ARG A 387 -9.65 -15.20 -2.41
CA ARG A 387 -8.58 -14.88 -3.36
C ARG A 387 -7.27 -14.75 -2.59
N ASP A 388 -6.39 -15.74 -2.74
CA ASP A 388 -5.09 -15.74 -2.07
C ASP A 388 -3.94 -16.05 -3.04
N TYR A 389 -2.73 -15.63 -2.69
CA TYR A 389 -1.52 -15.94 -3.44
C TYR A 389 -1.25 -17.45 -3.46
N LEU A 390 -0.83 -17.95 -4.61
CA LEU A 390 -0.28 -19.30 -4.74
C LEU A 390 1.24 -19.24 -4.77
N GLU A 391 1.86 -20.09 -3.95
CA GLU A 391 3.31 -20.17 -3.83
C GLU A 391 3.96 -20.75 -5.09
N SER A 392 5.07 -20.14 -5.50
CA SER A 392 5.99 -20.75 -6.45
C SER A 392 6.98 -21.67 -5.75
N SER A 393 7.36 -22.75 -6.44
CA SER A 393 8.47 -23.63 -6.04
C SER A 393 9.83 -22.92 -5.93
N ASP A 394 10.01 -21.76 -6.57
CA ASP A 394 11.14 -20.86 -6.37
C ASP A 394 10.58 -19.53 -5.82
N THR A 395 10.63 -19.39 -4.50
CA THR A 395 10.33 -18.12 -3.81
C THR A 395 11.64 -17.48 -3.39
N ARG A 396 11.80 -16.20 -3.70
CA ARG A 396 12.98 -15.40 -3.35
C ARG A 396 12.61 -14.31 -2.37
N GLU A 397 13.63 -13.75 -1.74
CA GLU A 397 13.50 -12.72 -0.72
C GLU A 397 14.60 -11.67 -0.90
N ILE A 398 14.23 -10.39 -0.79
CA ILE A 398 15.16 -9.26 -0.63
C ILE A 398 14.65 -8.42 0.54
N ASP A 399 15.48 -8.26 1.57
CA ASP A 399 15.19 -7.44 2.76
C ASP A 399 13.84 -7.73 3.43
N GLY A 400 13.43 -9.00 3.52
CA GLY A 400 12.13 -9.38 4.12
C GLY A 400 10.93 -9.21 3.20
N VAL A 401 11.15 -8.89 1.92
CA VAL A 401 10.12 -8.84 0.87
C VAL A 401 10.24 -10.10 0.02
N TYR A 402 9.20 -10.93 0.05
CA TYR A 402 9.16 -12.20 -0.68
C TYR A 402 8.46 -12.02 -2.03
N TYR A 403 8.94 -12.73 -3.05
CA TYR A 403 8.32 -12.74 -4.37
C TYR A 403 8.49 -14.10 -5.07
N PRO A 404 7.51 -14.50 -5.90
CA PRO A 404 7.60 -15.75 -6.65
C PRO A 404 8.52 -15.61 -7.86
N VAL A 405 9.14 -16.72 -8.25
CA VAL A 405 9.78 -16.88 -9.55
C VAL A 405 9.07 -18.00 -10.29
N TRP A 406 8.39 -17.65 -11.38
CA TRP A 406 7.69 -18.60 -12.22
C TRP A 406 8.59 -19.08 -13.37
N PRO A 407 8.42 -20.32 -13.86
CA PRO A 407 9.09 -20.75 -15.08
C PRO A 407 8.77 -19.82 -16.26
N GLU A 408 9.80 -19.32 -16.94
CA GLU A 408 9.64 -18.43 -18.10
C GLU A 408 9.67 -19.20 -19.44
N GLY A 409 8.80 -18.83 -20.37
CA GLY A 409 8.88 -19.24 -21.78
C GLY A 409 8.63 -20.73 -22.03
N GLY A 410 8.11 -21.45 -21.04
CA GLY A 410 7.76 -22.87 -21.13
C GLY A 410 6.54 -23.21 -20.29
N ASP A 411 5.98 -24.40 -20.55
CA ASP A 411 4.78 -24.87 -19.91
C ASP A 411 5.13 -25.41 -18.51
N PHE A 412 4.37 -25.02 -17.50
CA PHE A 412 4.41 -25.63 -16.17
C PHE A 412 3.01 -25.97 -15.70
N ARG A 413 2.92 -27.05 -14.92
CA ARG A 413 1.65 -27.45 -14.31
C ARG A 413 1.57 -26.89 -12.91
N LEU A 414 0.53 -26.11 -12.66
CA LEU A 414 0.17 -25.62 -11.34
C LEU A 414 -0.83 -26.58 -10.71
N GLU A 415 -0.60 -26.90 -9.44
CA GLU A 415 -1.43 -27.81 -8.65
C GLU A 415 -1.67 -27.18 -7.27
N PHE A 416 -2.92 -27.17 -6.82
CA PHE A 416 -3.31 -26.67 -5.51
C PHE A 416 -4.42 -27.55 -4.93
N GLU A 417 -4.25 -27.99 -3.68
CA GLU A 417 -5.28 -28.79 -2.99
C GLU A 417 -6.23 -27.85 -2.25
N TRP A 418 -7.46 -27.71 -2.76
CA TRP A 418 -8.47 -26.83 -2.20
C TRP A 418 -9.37 -27.57 -1.21
N GLU A 419 -9.34 -27.13 0.04
CA GLU A 419 -10.33 -27.48 1.07
C GLU A 419 -11.47 -26.44 1.02
N PRO A 420 -12.76 -26.85 1.05
CA PRO A 420 -13.88 -25.93 0.96
C PRO A 420 -14.08 -25.13 2.26
N VAL A 421 -13.18 -24.18 2.51
CA VAL A 421 -13.19 -23.22 3.62
C VAL A 421 -13.43 -21.81 3.05
N VAL A 422 -14.16 -21.00 3.80
CA VAL A 422 -14.33 -19.56 3.58
C VAL A 422 -14.00 -18.81 4.84
N PHE A 423 -13.65 -17.53 4.70
CA PHE A 423 -13.23 -16.70 5.81
C PHE A 423 -14.36 -15.77 6.28
N ALA A 424 -14.36 -15.49 7.58
CA ALA A 424 -15.33 -14.60 8.22
C ALA A 424 -14.66 -13.69 9.23
N ILE A 425 -15.26 -12.52 9.45
CA ILE A 425 -15.00 -11.69 10.62
C ILE A 425 -16.03 -12.03 11.70
N SER A 426 -15.64 -12.01 12.97
CA SER A 426 -16.52 -12.31 14.11
C SER A 426 -16.38 -11.27 15.21
N ASP A 427 -17.49 -10.94 15.87
CA ASP A 427 -17.54 -10.13 17.10
C ASP A 427 -17.54 -10.98 18.39
N GLY A 428 -17.34 -12.29 18.25
CA GLY A 428 -17.41 -13.27 19.33
C GLY A 428 -18.82 -13.84 19.59
N THR A 429 -19.86 -13.25 18.97
CA THR A 429 -21.25 -13.73 19.06
C THR A 429 -21.79 -14.11 17.68
N GLU A 430 -21.58 -13.26 16.69
CA GLU A 430 -21.96 -13.43 15.29
C GLU A 430 -20.71 -13.45 14.40
N SER A 431 -20.85 -14.06 13.23
CA SER A 431 -19.80 -14.11 12.23
C SER A 431 -20.39 -13.78 10.85
N VAL A 432 -19.66 -12.99 10.08
CA VAL A 432 -20.03 -12.55 8.74
C VAL A 432 -18.92 -12.97 7.79
N VAL A 433 -19.28 -13.74 6.75
CA VAL A 433 -18.35 -14.11 5.67
C VAL A 433 -17.82 -12.85 5.00
N ALA A 434 -16.52 -12.81 4.77
CA ALA A 434 -15.85 -11.66 4.19
C ALA A 434 -14.72 -12.11 3.26
N LEU A 435 -14.48 -11.35 2.20
CA LEU A 435 -13.33 -11.55 1.35
C LEU A 435 -12.08 -10.97 2.02
N PHE A 436 -11.17 -11.84 2.43
CA PHE A 436 -9.86 -11.46 2.94
C PHE A 436 -8.90 -11.33 1.75
N THR A 437 -8.35 -10.14 1.53
CA THR A 437 -7.41 -9.88 0.43
C THR A 437 -5.99 -9.77 1.00
N PRO A 438 -5.05 -10.65 0.61
CA PRO A 438 -3.67 -10.58 1.09
C PRO A 438 -2.97 -9.31 0.58
N GLU A 439 -2.19 -8.63 1.43
CA GLU A 439 -1.42 -7.45 1.03
C GLU A 439 -0.04 -7.80 0.45
N SER A 440 0.49 -8.98 0.75
CA SER A 440 1.85 -9.35 0.37
C SER A 440 1.99 -10.85 0.14
N TYR A 441 2.76 -11.21 -0.90
CA TYR A 441 3.12 -12.58 -1.20
C TYR A 441 4.13 -13.18 -0.21
N GLY A 442 4.07 -14.50 -0.01
CA GLY A 442 5.16 -15.30 0.55
C GLY A 442 5.41 -15.15 2.05
N ARG A 443 4.56 -14.41 2.76
CA ARG A 443 4.55 -14.38 4.23
C ARG A 443 3.89 -15.63 4.78
N THR A 444 4.37 -16.11 5.94
CA THR A 444 3.64 -17.14 6.69
C THR A 444 2.28 -16.59 7.12
N PHE A 445 1.30 -17.44 7.40
CA PHE A 445 -0.04 -16.95 7.75
C PHE A 445 -0.04 -16.07 9.01
N GLU A 446 0.87 -16.30 9.97
CA GLU A 446 1.06 -15.43 11.15
C GLU A 446 1.66 -14.07 10.77
N GLU A 447 2.46 -14.03 9.71
CA GLU A 447 3.12 -12.82 9.23
C GLU A 447 2.29 -12.04 8.22
N ALA A 448 1.43 -12.72 7.46
CA ALA A 448 0.61 -12.15 6.41
C ALA A 448 -0.36 -11.11 6.97
N VAL A 449 -0.56 -10.06 6.20
CA VAL A 449 -1.59 -9.05 6.46
C VAL A 449 -2.68 -9.24 5.42
N TYR A 450 -3.91 -9.39 5.90
CA TYR A 450 -5.09 -9.51 5.06
C TYR A 450 -6.02 -8.34 5.32
N THR A 451 -6.71 -7.90 4.28
CA THR A 451 -7.61 -6.76 4.36
C THR A 451 -9.05 -7.17 4.10
N VAL A 452 -9.98 -6.54 4.82
CA VAL A 452 -11.42 -6.67 4.61
C VAL A 452 -12.01 -5.28 4.42
N ASP A 453 -12.65 -5.07 3.27
CA ASP A 453 -13.27 -3.80 2.92
C ASP A 453 -14.74 -3.75 3.36
N GLY A 454 -15.17 -2.57 3.78
CA GLY A 454 -16.54 -2.37 4.27
C GLY A 454 -16.93 -0.92 4.48
N LEU A 455 -18.07 -0.74 5.12
CA LEU A 455 -18.57 0.55 5.58
C LEU A 455 -18.50 0.59 7.10
N TYR A 456 -17.76 1.56 7.64
CA TYR A 456 -17.71 1.84 9.05
C TYR A 456 -18.77 2.88 9.41
N THR A 457 -19.65 2.56 10.36
CA THR A 457 -20.65 3.48 10.89
C THR A 457 -20.36 3.78 12.35
N TYR A 458 -20.11 5.05 12.66
CA TYR A 458 -19.94 5.52 14.03
C TYR A 458 -21.26 5.43 14.81
N ALA A 459 -21.21 4.90 16.03
CA ALA A 459 -22.33 4.87 16.96
C ALA A 459 -22.78 6.28 17.34
N ASP A 460 -21.79 7.17 17.52
CA ASP A 460 -22.02 8.59 17.72
C ASP A 460 -22.28 9.27 16.37
N GLY A 461 -23.43 9.93 16.24
CA GLY A 461 -23.83 10.64 15.03
C GLY A 461 -24.32 9.79 13.86
N GLY A 462 -23.96 8.51 13.75
CA GLY A 462 -24.41 7.61 12.68
C GLY A 462 -23.73 7.86 11.32
N GLU A 463 -22.67 8.66 11.29
CA GLU A 463 -21.89 8.91 10.08
C GLU A 463 -21.30 7.59 9.57
N THR A 464 -21.33 7.39 8.26
CA THR A 464 -20.77 6.20 7.61
C THR A 464 -19.71 6.61 6.60
N ARG A 465 -18.63 5.82 6.53
CA ARG A 465 -17.56 5.99 5.56
C ARG A 465 -17.00 4.65 5.13
N TYR A 466 -16.40 4.62 3.94
CA TYR A 466 -15.64 3.46 3.51
C TYR A 466 -14.47 3.22 4.47
N ALA A 467 -14.25 1.96 4.84
CA ALA A 467 -13.17 1.56 5.72
C ALA A 467 -12.58 0.21 5.31
N ARG A 468 -11.31 0.04 5.68
CA ARG A 468 -10.54 -1.19 5.50
C ARG A 468 -10.02 -1.67 6.85
N LEU A 469 -10.28 -2.94 7.15
CA LEU A 469 -9.79 -3.64 8.32
C LEU A 469 -8.55 -4.42 7.92
N TYR A 470 -7.51 -4.37 8.75
CA TYR A 470 -6.25 -5.09 8.53
C TYR A 470 -6.10 -6.17 9.57
N PHE A 471 -6.06 -7.43 9.17
CA PHE A 471 -5.91 -8.59 10.02
C PHE A 471 -4.53 -9.22 9.86
N SER A 472 -3.98 -9.72 10.95
CA SER A 472 -2.77 -10.54 10.94
C SER A 472 -2.78 -11.47 12.14
N ASP A 473 -2.32 -12.71 11.97
CA ASP A 473 -2.35 -13.76 13.00
C ASP A 473 -3.75 -13.94 13.61
N GLY A 474 -4.79 -13.91 12.76
CA GLY A 474 -6.19 -14.03 13.17
C GLY A 474 -6.78 -12.79 13.88
N VAL A 475 -5.99 -11.74 14.10
CA VAL A 475 -6.35 -10.58 14.93
C VAL A 475 -6.47 -9.31 14.09
N LEU A 476 -7.52 -8.51 14.35
CA LEU A 476 -7.66 -7.16 13.80
C LEU A 476 -6.59 -6.23 14.35
N GLN A 477 -5.71 -5.76 13.47
CA GLN A 477 -4.59 -4.85 13.76
C GLN A 477 -5.02 -3.39 13.69
N HIS A 478 -5.63 -2.99 12.56
CA HIS A 478 -5.97 -1.60 12.28
C HIS A 478 -7.32 -1.48 11.56
N VAL A 479 -7.97 -0.33 11.72
CA VAL A 479 -9.14 0.07 10.95
C VAL A 479 -8.83 1.43 10.33
N PHE A 480 -8.79 1.52 9.01
CA PHE A 480 -8.59 2.80 8.32
C PHE A 480 -9.85 3.23 7.59
N GLY A 481 -10.33 4.43 7.88
CA GLY A 481 -11.40 5.09 7.13
C GLY A 481 -10.82 5.99 6.05
N PHE A 482 -11.50 6.08 4.91
CA PHE A 482 -11.09 6.90 3.77
C PHE A 482 -12.04 8.09 3.59
N THR A 483 -11.51 9.24 3.15
CA THR A 483 -12.33 10.44 2.91
C THR A 483 -13.22 10.33 1.67
N GLY A 484 -12.83 9.52 0.68
CA GLY A 484 -13.58 9.27 -0.54
C GLY A 484 -14.29 7.91 -0.55
N GLU A 485 -15.08 7.69 -1.60
CA GLU A 485 -15.76 6.40 -1.84
C GLU A 485 -14.78 5.34 -2.38
N GLY A 486 -15.07 4.05 -2.16
CA GLY A 486 -14.32 2.94 -2.75
C GLY A 486 -12.83 2.88 -2.37
N GLY A 487 -12.45 3.43 -1.21
CA GLY A 487 -11.05 3.49 -0.75
C GLY A 487 -10.22 4.60 -1.39
N THR A 488 -10.85 5.61 -1.98
CA THR A 488 -10.16 6.79 -2.51
C THR A 488 -9.91 7.84 -1.44
N GLY A 489 -8.85 8.64 -1.59
CA GLY A 489 -8.57 9.78 -0.73
C GLY A 489 -7.74 9.46 0.51
N SER A 490 -7.68 10.41 1.43
CA SER A 490 -6.78 10.36 2.58
C SER A 490 -7.23 9.31 3.61
N PRO A 491 -6.39 8.32 3.94
CA PRO A 491 -6.69 7.36 4.99
C PRO A 491 -6.51 8.01 6.37
N ARG A 492 -7.34 7.59 7.32
CA ARG A 492 -7.20 7.92 8.74
C ARG A 492 -7.53 6.71 9.59
N GLU A 493 -6.65 6.38 10.53
CA GLU A 493 -6.94 5.30 11.47
C GLU A 493 -8.16 5.67 12.32
N ILE A 494 -9.10 4.74 12.41
CA ILE A 494 -10.26 4.75 13.27
C ILE A 494 -9.91 3.87 14.46
N VAL A 495 -9.96 4.43 15.66
CA VAL A 495 -9.93 3.63 16.89
C VAL A 495 -11.36 3.20 17.19
N PRO A 496 -11.73 1.91 17.00
CA PRO A 496 -13.12 1.54 17.12
C PRO A 496 -13.65 1.78 18.54
N GLN A 497 -14.95 2.03 18.66
CA GLN A 497 -15.63 2.19 19.95
C GLN A 497 -16.78 1.18 20.07
N ALA A 498 -17.09 0.77 21.29
CA ALA A 498 -18.25 -0.07 21.56
C ALA A 498 -19.54 0.58 21.02
N GLY A 499 -20.29 -0.17 20.21
CA GLY A 499 -21.49 0.27 19.52
C GLY A 499 -21.25 0.71 18.07
N ASP A 500 -20.01 0.98 17.67
CA ASP A 500 -19.68 1.24 16.26
C ASP A 500 -19.96 -0.01 15.44
N ARG A 501 -20.26 0.15 14.16
CA ARG A 501 -20.65 -0.96 13.28
C ARG A 501 -19.76 -1.02 12.05
N PHE A 502 -19.60 -2.23 11.53
CA PHE A 502 -18.93 -2.47 10.27
C PHE A 502 -19.80 -3.37 9.39
N THR A 503 -20.16 -2.87 8.21
CA THR A 503 -20.87 -3.65 7.18
C THR A 503 -19.85 -4.11 6.16
N VAL A 504 -19.70 -5.42 5.98
CA VAL A 504 -18.81 -5.99 4.96
C VAL A 504 -19.29 -5.58 3.58
N LEU A 505 -18.36 -5.21 2.70
CA LEU A 505 -18.66 -4.97 1.29
C LEU A 505 -18.29 -6.22 0.48
N GLU A 506 -19.31 -6.89 -0.04
CA GLU A 506 -19.17 -8.08 -0.86
C GLU A 506 -18.90 -7.73 -2.33
N THR A 507 -18.03 -8.50 -2.98
CA THR A 507 -17.74 -8.36 -4.41
C THR A 507 -18.50 -9.43 -5.20
N TRP A 508 -19.38 -8.98 -6.08
CA TRP A 508 -20.22 -9.84 -6.92
C TRP A 508 -19.86 -9.67 -8.40
N GLN A 509 -19.72 -10.79 -9.12
CA GLN A 509 -19.54 -10.82 -10.57
C GLN A 509 -20.85 -11.30 -11.21
N ASP A 510 -21.58 -10.41 -11.86
CA ASP A 510 -22.82 -10.76 -12.56
C ASP A 510 -22.49 -11.33 -13.93
N LEU A 511 -23.18 -12.42 -14.30
CA LEU A 511 -22.90 -13.16 -15.52
C LEU A 511 -23.94 -12.91 -16.60
N ASP A 512 -23.47 -12.77 -17.85
CA ASP A 512 -24.34 -12.74 -19.02
C ASP A 512 -24.95 -14.12 -19.32
N ALA A 513 -25.83 -14.19 -20.32
CA ALA A 513 -26.47 -15.45 -20.72
C ALA A 513 -25.50 -16.49 -21.32
N GLN A 514 -24.24 -16.15 -21.54
CA GLN A 514 -23.16 -17.03 -22.00
C GLN A 514 -22.25 -17.45 -20.84
N GLY A 515 -22.45 -16.92 -19.63
CA GLY A 515 -21.62 -17.17 -18.44
C GLY A 515 -20.37 -16.30 -18.37
N ASN A 516 -20.25 -15.26 -19.20
CA ASN A 516 -19.14 -14.30 -19.09
C ASN A 516 -19.49 -13.24 -18.05
N ILE A 517 -18.47 -12.68 -17.40
CA ILE A 517 -18.63 -11.55 -16.48
C ILE A 517 -19.14 -10.34 -17.27
N GLU A 518 -20.38 -9.91 -17.00
CA GLU A 518 -20.99 -8.71 -17.57
C GLU A 518 -20.59 -7.47 -16.78
N GLN A 519 -20.60 -7.57 -15.45
CA GLN A 519 -20.22 -6.50 -14.55
C GLN A 519 -19.72 -7.03 -13.20
N VAL A 520 -18.86 -6.24 -12.55
CA VAL A 520 -18.44 -6.46 -11.16
C VAL A 520 -19.09 -5.37 -10.31
N THR A 521 -19.82 -5.77 -9.28
CA THR A 521 -20.54 -4.87 -8.38
C THR A 521 -20.12 -5.09 -6.94
N THR A 522 -20.32 -4.05 -6.13
CA THR A 522 -20.13 -4.13 -4.68
C THR A 522 -21.47 -4.03 -3.99
N GLN A 523 -21.72 -4.90 -3.04
CA GLN A 523 -22.98 -4.93 -2.30
C GLN A 523 -22.71 -4.94 -0.79
N GLU A 524 -23.63 -4.37 -0.02
CA GLU A 524 -23.57 -4.45 1.45
C GLU A 524 -23.93 -5.88 1.88
N GLY A 525 -23.00 -6.55 2.54
CA GLY A 525 -23.19 -7.85 3.16
C GLY A 525 -23.66 -7.74 4.61
N GLY A 526 -23.21 -8.67 5.45
CA GLY A 526 -23.53 -8.66 6.89
C GLY A 526 -22.90 -7.49 7.64
N THR A 527 -23.55 -7.09 8.74
CA THR A 527 -23.07 -6.04 9.65
C THR A 527 -22.74 -6.64 11.01
N LEU A 528 -21.55 -6.33 11.53
CA LEU A 528 -21.16 -6.59 12.92
C LEU A 528 -21.12 -5.31 13.73
N THR A 529 -21.24 -5.45 15.05
CA THR A 529 -21.15 -4.33 16.00
C THR A 529 -19.95 -4.54 16.92
N PHE A 530 -19.07 -3.55 17.02
CA PHE A 530 -17.96 -3.57 17.97
C PHE A 530 -18.52 -3.61 19.39
N GLY A 531 -18.15 -4.65 20.14
CA GLY A 531 -18.48 -4.81 21.55
C GLY A 531 -17.31 -4.44 22.46
N ASP A 532 -17.11 -5.23 23.51
CA ASP A 532 -15.96 -5.10 24.42
C ASP A 532 -14.68 -5.75 23.84
N GLN A 533 -14.78 -6.44 22.71
CA GLN A 533 -13.67 -7.11 22.03
C GLN A 533 -13.57 -6.64 20.57
N MET A 534 -12.34 -6.59 20.05
CA MET A 534 -12.09 -6.39 18.62
C MET A 534 -12.63 -7.56 17.81
N PHE A 535 -12.90 -7.33 16.52
CA PHE A 535 -13.22 -8.43 15.63
C PHE A 535 -12.03 -9.38 15.47
N ALA A 536 -12.34 -10.65 15.29
CA ALA A 536 -11.38 -11.71 15.00
C ALA A 536 -11.68 -12.32 13.63
N TRP A 537 -10.64 -12.80 12.97
CA TRP A 537 -10.78 -13.69 11.82
C TRP A 537 -11.19 -15.08 12.33
N GLN A 538 -12.19 -15.66 11.67
CA GLN A 538 -12.59 -17.05 11.81
C GLN A 538 -12.63 -17.79 10.46
N ASP A 539 -12.15 -19.05 10.45
CA ASP A 539 -12.34 -19.98 9.35
C ASP A 539 -13.70 -20.69 9.49
N LEU A 540 -14.45 -20.80 8.38
CA LEU A 540 -15.73 -21.49 8.32
C LEU A 540 -15.72 -22.53 7.19
N ASP A 541 -16.41 -23.65 7.39
CA ASP A 541 -16.74 -24.54 6.29
C ASP A 541 -17.59 -23.77 5.26
N ALA A 542 -17.25 -23.92 3.98
CA ALA A 542 -18.02 -23.34 2.89
C ALA A 542 -19.46 -23.87 2.91
N ALA A 543 -20.42 -22.98 2.65
CA ALA A 543 -21.82 -23.35 2.62
C ALA A 543 -22.08 -24.38 1.51
N ARG A 544 -23.02 -25.31 1.73
CA ARG A 544 -23.43 -26.26 0.70
C ARG A 544 -23.96 -25.52 -0.53
N GLY A 545 -23.36 -25.74 -1.70
CA GLY A 545 -23.70 -24.97 -2.89
C GLY A 545 -22.84 -25.30 -4.10
N ASP A 546 -23.06 -24.56 -5.18
CA ASP A 546 -22.19 -24.60 -6.35
C ASP A 546 -21.16 -23.48 -6.21
N TYR A 547 -19.91 -23.82 -6.51
CA TYR A 547 -18.78 -22.92 -6.44
C TYR A 547 -18.04 -22.92 -7.77
N ILE A 548 -17.35 -21.81 -8.01
CA ILE A 548 -16.38 -21.65 -9.09
C ILE A 548 -15.01 -21.60 -8.43
N VAL A 549 -14.10 -22.48 -8.87
CA VAL A 549 -12.72 -22.52 -8.39
C VAL A 549 -11.75 -22.48 -9.56
N GLY A 550 -10.59 -21.86 -9.36
CA GLY A 550 -9.56 -21.85 -10.40
C GLY A 550 -8.42 -20.91 -10.08
N PHE A 551 -7.74 -20.47 -11.14
CA PHE A 551 -6.53 -19.66 -11.04
C PHE A 551 -6.70 -18.33 -11.76
N VAL A 552 -6.19 -17.28 -11.13
CA VAL A 552 -6.01 -15.95 -11.71
C VAL A 552 -4.51 -15.72 -11.83
N VAL A 553 -3.99 -15.70 -13.05
CA VAL A 553 -2.59 -15.42 -13.33
C VAL A 553 -2.46 -13.95 -13.70
N GLU A 554 -1.70 -13.18 -12.95
CA GLU A 554 -1.47 -11.76 -13.17
C GLU A 554 -0.10 -11.52 -13.79
N ASP A 555 -0.03 -10.74 -14.86
CA ASP A 555 1.24 -10.31 -15.44
C ASP A 555 1.90 -9.14 -14.68
N LEU A 556 3.11 -8.75 -15.08
CA LEU A 556 3.87 -7.69 -14.42
C LEU A 556 3.25 -6.29 -14.56
N ASP A 557 2.27 -6.09 -15.46
CA ASP A 557 1.54 -4.83 -15.60
C ASP A 557 0.20 -4.83 -14.83
N GLY A 558 -0.18 -5.96 -14.24
CA GLY A 558 -1.41 -6.14 -13.45
C GLY A 558 -2.60 -6.65 -14.25
N LYS A 559 -2.39 -7.18 -15.47
CA LYS A 559 -3.48 -7.80 -16.25
C LYS A 559 -3.66 -9.25 -15.83
N ALA A 560 -4.90 -9.61 -15.54
CA ALA A 560 -5.31 -10.96 -15.17
C ALA A 560 -5.64 -11.85 -16.39
N TYR A 561 -5.30 -13.13 -16.26
CA TYR A 561 -5.61 -14.25 -17.16
C TYR A 561 -6.20 -15.37 -16.31
N GLU A 562 -7.40 -15.80 -16.65
CA GLU A 562 -8.23 -16.55 -15.71
C GLU A 562 -8.74 -17.85 -16.32
N SER A 563 -8.79 -18.91 -15.52
CA SER A 563 -9.40 -20.17 -15.87
C SER A 563 -10.09 -20.75 -14.65
N TYR A 564 -11.33 -21.22 -14.84
CA TYR A 564 -12.20 -21.66 -13.77
C TYR A 564 -12.90 -22.97 -14.09
N ALA A 565 -13.30 -23.71 -13.06
CA ALA A 565 -14.19 -24.86 -13.13
C ALA A 565 -15.29 -24.77 -12.06
N ALA A 566 -16.45 -25.34 -12.37
CA ALA A 566 -17.53 -25.49 -11.41
C ALA A 566 -17.29 -26.73 -10.53
N ILE A 567 -17.59 -26.60 -9.25
CA ILE A 567 -17.49 -27.66 -8.25
C ILE A 567 -18.67 -27.59 -7.28
N ARG A 568 -19.14 -28.74 -6.79
CA ARG A 568 -20.19 -28.82 -5.77
C ARG A 568 -19.58 -28.94 -4.38
N VAL A 569 -20.01 -28.11 -3.43
CA VAL A 569 -19.75 -28.31 -2.00
C VAL A 569 -20.93 -29.03 -1.36
N GLU A 570 -20.68 -30.12 -0.62
CA GLU A 570 -21.71 -30.98 0.01
C GLU A 570 -21.86 -30.89 1.52
#